data_AF-A0A952SYP6-F1
#
_entry.id   AF-A0A952SYP6-F1
#
_cell.length_a   1.000
_cell.length_b   1.000
_cell.length_c   1.000
_cell.angle_alpha   90.00
_cell.angle_beta   90.00
_cell.angle_gamma   90.00
#
_symmetry.space_group_name_H-M   'P 1'
#
loop_
_entity.id
_entity.type
_entity.pdbx_description
1 polymer ?
#
loop_
_entity_poly.entity_id
_entity_poly.type
_entity_poly.pdbx_seq_one_letter_code
_entity_poly.pdbx_strand_id
1 'polypeptide(L)'
;RNRIGILYDEDQSGTFVRESIHVAKRYGMELVTIPINKQEDIPHALRALLPKIDALWLIQDQMVVSESAIPFFLDSTLGAKIPLFTFSSTLVQQGALGALVVDPWTVGQQAARISLSRLKEHSTGGGHLEPPDHPQLALNLNSAEYLGMTLNAELIRLAGHIYSGHGPVARQSAPSDLIP
;
A
#
# COMPACT_ATOMS: atom_id res chain seq x y z
N ARG A 1 18.12 -7.32 1.76
CA ARG A 1 18.05 -7.53 0.29
C ARG A 1 17.00 -6.51 -0.22
N ASN A 2 16.60 -6.51 -1.50
CA ASN A 2 15.54 -5.59 -2.00
C ASN A 2 14.32 -6.40 -2.50
N ARG A 3 13.81 -7.31 -1.67
CA ARG A 3 12.77 -8.27 -2.05
C ARG A 3 11.43 -7.87 -1.44
N ILE A 4 10.43 -7.64 -2.28
CA ILE A 4 9.09 -7.23 -1.85
C ILE A 4 8.13 -8.40 -2.09
N GLY A 5 7.46 -8.86 -1.04
CA GLY A 5 6.47 -9.92 -1.11
C GLY A 5 5.11 -9.42 -1.59
N ILE A 6 4.42 -10.21 -2.42
CA ILE A 6 3.03 -9.95 -2.81
C ILE A 6 2.26 -11.28 -2.81
N LEU A 7 1.13 -11.31 -2.11
CA LEU A 7 0.09 -12.30 -2.32
C LEU A 7 -0.99 -11.68 -3.20
N TYR A 8 -1.49 -12.40 -4.19
CA TYR A 8 -2.41 -11.85 -5.19
C TYR A 8 -3.27 -12.93 -5.84
N ASP A 9 -4.43 -12.58 -6.37
CA ASP A 9 -5.26 -13.45 -7.22
C ASP A 9 -4.84 -13.31 -8.69
N GLU A 10 -4.53 -14.42 -9.35
CA GLU A 10 -4.01 -14.40 -10.73
C GLU A 10 -5.02 -13.86 -11.74
N ASP A 11 -6.31 -14.13 -11.53
CA ASP A 11 -7.39 -13.74 -12.44
C ASP A 11 -7.77 -12.26 -12.26
N GLN A 12 -7.71 -11.74 -11.04
CA GLN A 12 -8.08 -10.36 -10.71
C GLN A 12 -6.92 -9.38 -10.88
N SER A 13 -5.73 -9.73 -10.38
CA SER A 13 -4.61 -8.79 -10.24
C SER A 13 -3.31 -9.25 -10.92
N GLY A 14 -3.30 -10.42 -11.57
CA GLY A 14 -2.10 -10.97 -12.21
C GLY A 14 -1.47 -10.06 -13.28
N THR A 15 -2.27 -9.34 -14.07
CA THR A 15 -1.73 -8.37 -15.04
C THR A 15 -1.00 -7.23 -14.35
N PHE A 16 -1.60 -6.64 -13.31
CA PHE A 16 -0.98 -5.58 -12.53
C PHE A 16 0.32 -6.04 -11.86
N VAL A 17 0.34 -7.27 -11.30
CA VAL A 17 1.53 -7.84 -10.67
C VAL A 17 2.64 -8.08 -11.71
N ARG A 18 2.31 -8.60 -12.91
CA ARG A 18 3.29 -8.75 -14.00
C ARG A 18 3.90 -7.43 -14.41
N GLU A 19 3.10 -6.38 -14.61
CA GLU A 19 3.61 -5.05 -14.94
C GLU A 19 4.51 -4.50 -13.82
N SER A 20 4.08 -4.68 -12.57
CA SER A 20 4.85 -4.28 -11.39
C SER A 20 6.20 -4.99 -11.30
N ILE A 21 6.29 -6.27 -11.68
CA ILE A 21 7.58 -7.01 -11.74
C ILE A 21 8.54 -6.32 -12.73
N HIS A 22 8.05 -5.90 -13.90
CA HIS A 22 8.89 -5.22 -14.89
C HIS A 22 9.36 -3.85 -14.37
N VAL A 23 8.48 -3.12 -13.68
CA VAL A 23 8.84 -1.83 -13.07
C VAL A 23 9.85 -2.00 -11.95
N ALA A 24 9.61 -2.92 -11.00
CA ALA A 24 10.49 -3.16 -9.86
C ALA A 24 11.92 -3.49 -10.28
N LYS A 25 12.08 -4.32 -11.33
CA LYS A 25 13.40 -4.66 -11.89
C LYS A 25 14.19 -3.43 -12.35
N ARG A 26 13.52 -2.41 -12.92
CA ARG A 26 14.18 -1.15 -13.35
C ARG A 26 14.74 -0.36 -12.18
N TYR A 27 14.21 -0.56 -10.98
CA TYR A 27 14.67 0.08 -9.74
C TYR A 27 15.54 -0.84 -8.87
N GLY A 28 16.00 -1.98 -9.40
CA GLY A 28 16.84 -2.92 -8.65
C GLY A 28 16.12 -3.62 -7.50
N MET A 29 14.79 -3.75 -7.62
CA MET A 29 13.93 -4.48 -6.68
C MET A 29 13.45 -5.79 -7.30
N GLU A 30 13.24 -6.80 -6.46
CA GLU A 30 12.67 -8.10 -6.83
C GLU A 30 11.29 -8.26 -6.18
N LEU A 31 10.25 -8.54 -6.97
CA LEU A 31 8.96 -8.94 -6.41
C LEU A 31 8.92 -10.46 -6.27
N VAL A 32 8.69 -10.94 -5.05
CA VAL A 32 8.50 -12.35 -4.72
C VAL A 32 7.00 -12.58 -4.57
N THR A 33 6.38 -13.18 -5.58
CA THR A 33 4.93 -13.27 -5.69
C THR A 33 4.44 -14.69 -5.39
N ILE A 34 3.27 -14.81 -4.76
CA ILE A 34 2.57 -16.09 -4.60
C ILE A 34 1.10 -15.87 -4.99
N PRO A 35 0.59 -16.56 -6.02
CA PRO A 35 -0.82 -16.50 -6.36
C PRO A 35 -1.67 -17.22 -5.30
N ILE A 36 -2.84 -16.66 -4.99
CA ILE A 36 -3.82 -17.15 -4.03
C ILE A 36 -5.11 -17.44 -4.79
N ASN A 37 -5.62 -18.67 -4.68
CA ASN A 37 -6.90 -19.07 -5.29
C ASN A 37 -8.03 -19.19 -4.25
N LYS A 38 -7.67 -19.23 -2.96
CA LYS A 38 -8.60 -19.38 -1.84
C LYS A 38 -8.06 -18.66 -0.60
N GLN A 39 -8.95 -18.03 0.16
CA GLN A 39 -8.57 -17.30 1.38
C GLN A 39 -7.96 -18.21 2.44
N GLU A 40 -8.37 -19.47 2.51
CA GLU A 40 -7.85 -20.44 3.48
C GLU A 40 -6.35 -20.72 3.31
N ASP A 41 -5.78 -20.48 2.12
CA ASP A 41 -4.36 -20.73 1.83
C ASP A 41 -3.45 -19.57 2.28
N ILE A 42 -4.01 -18.38 2.55
CA ILE A 42 -3.26 -17.17 2.90
C ILE A 42 -2.32 -17.40 4.09
N PRO A 43 -2.74 -18.02 5.21
CA PRO A 43 -1.84 -18.24 6.34
C PRO A 43 -0.64 -19.12 6.01
N HIS A 44 -0.81 -20.12 5.14
CA HIS A 44 0.30 -20.95 4.70
C HIS A 44 1.23 -20.18 3.76
N ALA A 45 0.66 -19.51 2.75
CA ALA A 45 1.40 -18.73 1.76
C ALA A 45 2.22 -17.60 2.41
N LEU A 46 1.62 -16.85 3.33
CA LEU A 46 2.31 -15.75 4.02
C LEU A 46 3.50 -16.27 4.84
N ARG A 47 3.32 -17.36 5.62
CA ARG A 47 4.42 -17.95 6.40
C ARG A 47 5.56 -18.46 5.52
N ALA A 48 5.26 -18.99 4.34
CA ALA A 48 6.27 -19.40 3.38
C ALA A 48 6.99 -18.22 2.70
N LEU A 49 6.32 -17.06 2.62
CA LEU A 49 6.81 -15.85 1.96
C LEU A 49 7.67 -14.98 2.89
N LEU A 50 7.27 -14.77 4.14
CA LEU A 50 7.93 -13.87 5.08
C LEU A 50 9.46 -14.09 5.17
N PRO A 51 10.00 -15.32 5.29
CA PRO A 51 11.45 -15.54 5.36
C PRO A 51 12.24 -15.15 4.10
N LYS A 52 11.55 -14.82 3.01
CA LYS A 52 12.13 -14.56 1.68
C LYS A 52 12.13 -13.09 1.31
N ILE A 53 11.49 -12.22 2.09
CA ILE A 53 11.20 -10.83 1.70
C ILE A 53 11.74 -9.85 2.76
N ASP A 54 12.00 -8.62 2.34
CA ASP A 54 12.41 -7.51 3.20
C ASP A 54 11.24 -6.56 3.51
N ALA A 55 10.16 -6.62 2.72
CA ALA A 55 8.90 -5.89 2.93
C ALA A 55 7.74 -6.68 2.32
N LEU A 56 6.53 -6.56 2.89
CA LEU A 56 5.30 -7.08 2.28
C LEU A 56 4.52 -5.91 1.68
N TRP A 57 4.05 -6.05 0.45
CA TRP A 57 3.18 -5.09 -0.20
C TRP A 57 1.79 -5.70 -0.41
N LEU A 58 0.82 -5.19 0.34
CA LEU A 58 -0.59 -5.53 0.19
C LEU A 58 -1.18 -4.62 -0.89
N ILE A 59 -1.58 -5.23 -2.00
CA ILE A 59 -2.28 -4.56 -3.10
C ILE A 59 -3.79 -4.67 -2.92
N GLN A 60 -4.55 -3.86 -3.65
CA GLN A 60 -6.00 -3.94 -3.62
C GLN A 60 -6.47 -5.17 -4.40
N ASP A 61 -6.74 -6.25 -3.67
CA ASP A 61 -7.15 -7.55 -4.21
C ASP A 61 -8.19 -8.18 -3.27
N GLN A 62 -9.37 -8.51 -3.78
CA GLN A 62 -10.50 -8.95 -2.94
C GLN A 62 -10.34 -10.39 -2.45
N MET A 63 -9.56 -11.22 -3.12
CA MET A 63 -9.24 -12.56 -2.64
C MET A 63 -8.31 -12.47 -1.44
N VAL A 64 -7.30 -11.58 -1.50
CA VAL A 64 -6.26 -11.49 -0.47
C VAL A 64 -6.67 -10.59 0.69
N VAL A 65 -7.37 -9.50 0.43
CA VAL A 65 -7.73 -8.49 1.42
C VAL A 65 -9.17 -8.68 1.87
N SER A 66 -9.33 -9.24 3.07
CA SER A 66 -10.61 -9.37 3.76
C SER A 66 -10.49 -8.88 5.21
N GLU A 67 -11.63 -8.54 5.82
CA GLU A 67 -11.67 -8.13 7.23
C GLU A 67 -11.07 -9.19 8.17
N SER A 68 -11.22 -10.48 7.83
CA SER A 68 -10.66 -11.60 8.59
C SER A 68 -9.16 -11.80 8.37
N ALA A 69 -8.63 -11.44 7.19
CA ALA A 69 -7.21 -11.61 6.87
C ALA A 69 -6.34 -10.42 7.32
N ILE A 70 -6.90 -9.20 7.40
CA ILE A 70 -6.16 -7.99 7.76
C ILE A 70 -5.41 -8.11 9.10
N PRO A 71 -6.04 -8.51 10.23
CA PRO A 71 -5.34 -8.66 11.49
C PRO A 71 -4.18 -9.66 11.39
N PHE A 72 -4.39 -10.76 10.66
CA PHE A 72 -3.37 -11.77 10.46
C PHE A 72 -2.16 -11.24 9.68
N PHE A 73 -2.35 -10.41 8.65
CA PHE A 73 -1.25 -9.75 7.95
C PHE A 73 -0.47 -8.80 8.86
N LEU A 74 -1.16 -7.94 9.60
CA LEU A 74 -0.54 -6.98 10.52
C LEU A 74 0.27 -7.71 11.60
N ASP A 75 -0.33 -8.66 12.30
CA ASP A 75 0.32 -9.41 13.38
C ASP A 75 1.51 -10.23 12.86
N SER A 76 1.35 -10.91 11.72
CA SER A 76 2.42 -11.76 11.16
C SER A 76 3.60 -10.93 10.66
N THR A 77 3.35 -9.78 10.04
CA THR A 77 4.42 -8.90 9.53
C THR A 77 5.14 -8.19 10.67
N LEU A 78 4.42 -7.63 11.64
CA LEU A 78 5.01 -7.04 12.84
C LEU A 78 5.82 -8.06 13.65
N GLY A 79 5.26 -9.25 13.87
CA GLY A 79 5.93 -10.35 14.58
C GLY A 79 7.20 -10.83 13.86
N ALA A 80 7.21 -10.82 12.53
CA ALA A 80 8.37 -11.14 11.71
C ALA A 80 9.33 -9.96 11.50
N LYS A 81 9.04 -8.77 12.05
CA LYS A 81 9.78 -7.51 11.82
C LYS A 81 9.91 -7.16 10.33
N ILE A 82 8.85 -7.42 9.56
CA ILE A 82 8.74 -7.08 8.15
C ILE A 82 7.80 -5.89 8.00
N PRO A 83 8.23 -4.77 7.39
CA PRO A 83 7.35 -3.64 7.11
C PRO A 83 6.25 -4.04 6.13
N LEU A 84 5.01 -3.67 6.47
CA LEU A 84 3.85 -3.80 5.60
C LEU A 84 3.55 -2.48 4.91
N PHE A 85 3.57 -2.47 3.58
CA PHE A 85 3.05 -1.39 2.75
C PHE A 85 1.67 -1.76 2.22
N THR A 86 0.77 -0.78 2.13
CA THR A 86 -0.63 -1.02 1.78
C THR A 86 -1.18 0.09 0.88
N PHE A 87 -2.47 0.05 0.58
CA PHE A 87 -3.22 1.01 -0.24
C PHE A 87 -4.24 1.81 0.58
N SER A 88 -4.32 1.58 1.90
CA SER A 88 -5.32 2.18 2.78
C SER A 88 -4.70 2.86 3.98
N SER A 89 -5.07 4.13 4.21
CA SER A 89 -4.64 4.90 5.38
C SER A 89 -5.18 4.31 6.69
N THR A 90 -6.34 3.66 6.66
CA THR A 90 -6.88 2.91 7.80
C THR A 90 -5.96 1.76 8.20
N LEU A 91 -5.40 1.04 7.23
CA LEU A 91 -4.47 -0.05 7.51
C LEU A 91 -3.11 0.47 8.02
N VAL A 92 -2.68 1.65 7.54
CA VAL A 92 -1.52 2.36 8.11
C VAL A 92 -1.78 2.70 9.58
N GLN A 93 -2.95 3.24 9.89
CA GLN A 93 -3.35 3.55 11.27
C GLN A 93 -3.34 2.31 12.19
N GLN A 94 -3.71 1.14 11.65
CA GLN A 94 -3.78 -0.13 12.37
C GLN A 94 -2.42 -0.85 12.54
N GLY A 95 -1.35 -0.36 11.89
CA GLY A 95 0.00 -0.88 12.11
C GLY A 95 0.82 -1.13 10.85
N ALA A 96 0.26 -0.97 9.65
CA ALA A 96 1.08 -0.96 8.44
C ALA A 96 2.04 0.24 8.45
N LEU A 97 3.24 0.08 7.87
CA LEU A 97 4.26 1.13 7.88
C LEU A 97 3.84 2.34 7.05
N GLY A 98 3.24 2.11 5.88
CA GLY A 98 2.81 3.20 5.03
C GLY A 98 1.98 2.78 3.82
N ALA A 99 1.40 3.77 3.17
CA ALA A 99 0.58 3.61 1.98
C ALA A 99 0.71 4.83 1.07
N LEU A 100 0.55 4.60 -0.24
CA LEU A 100 0.22 5.68 -1.17
C LEU A 100 -1.30 5.70 -1.31
N VAL A 101 -1.92 6.80 -0.90
CA VAL A 101 -3.38 6.96 -0.86
C VAL A 101 -3.82 8.13 -1.71
N VAL A 102 -5.10 8.17 -2.03
CA VAL A 102 -5.74 9.26 -2.76
C VAL A 102 -7.02 9.65 -2.02
N ASP A 103 -7.39 10.93 -2.08
CA ASP A 103 -8.70 11.36 -1.61
C ASP A 103 -9.76 11.01 -2.67
N PRO A 104 -10.74 10.11 -2.38
CA PRO A 104 -11.78 9.73 -3.32
C PRO A 104 -12.56 10.93 -3.88
N TRP A 105 -12.71 12.01 -3.10
CA TRP A 105 -13.37 13.23 -3.54
C TRP A 105 -12.59 13.92 -4.67
N THR A 106 -11.26 14.03 -4.53
CA THR A 106 -10.38 14.60 -5.58
C THR A 106 -10.35 13.73 -6.83
N VAL A 107 -10.32 12.41 -6.68
CA VAL A 107 -10.36 11.46 -7.80
C VAL A 107 -11.69 11.58 -8.54
N GLY A 108 -12.82 11.72 -7.83
CA GLY A 108 -14.12 11.95 -8.44
C GLY A 108 -14.20 13.26 -9.25
N GLN A 109 -13.61 14.34 -8.73
CA GLN A 109 -13.51 15.61 -9.46
C GLN A 109 -12.63 15.48 -10.71
N GLN A 110 -11.49 14.80 -10.62
CA GLN A 110 -10.61 14.52 -11.75
C GLN A 110 -11.35 13.72 -12.83
N ALA A 111 -12.07 12.66 -12.44
CA ALA A 111 -12.88 11.85 -13.34
C ALA A 111 -13.94 12.71 -14.07
N ALA A 112 -14.68 13.54 -13.33
CA ALA A 112 -15.69 14.44 -13.91
C ALA A 112 -15.07 15.41 -14.94
N ARG A 113 -13.89 15.97 -14.64
CA ARG A 113 -13.16 16.87 -15.55
C ARG A 113 -12.72 16.16 -16.83
N ILE A 114 -12.21 14.93 -16.72
CA ILE A 114 -11.81 14.11 -17.87
C ILE A 114 -13.03 13.78 -18.73
N SER A 115 -14.13 13.33 -18.12
CA SER A 115 -15.38 13.02 -18.82
C SER A 115 -15.93 14.24 -19.58
N LEU A 116 -15.95 15.41 -18.94
CA LEU A 116 -16.40 16.65 -19.58
C LEU A 116 -15.53 17.03 -20.79
N SER A 117 -14.22 16.85 -20.69
CA SER A 117 -13.28 17.17 -21.77
C SER A 117 -13.52 16.24 -22.98
N ARG A 118 -13.64 14.92 -22.75
CA ARG A 118 -13.94 13.95 -23.80
C ARG A 118 -15.29 14.18 -24.48
N LEU A 119 -16.31 14.55 -23.71
CA LEU A 119 -17.62 14.90 -24.26
C LEU A 119 -17.55 16.12 -25.20
N LYS A 120 -16.76 17.14 -24.85
CA LYS A 120 -16.56 18.32 -25.72
C LYS A 120 -15.77 17.99 -26.99
N GLU A 121 -14.77 17.13 -26.87
CA GLU A 121 -13.88 16.74 -27.99
C GLU A 121 -14.51 15.71 -28.93
N HIS A 122 -15.73 15.22 -28.66
CA HIS A 122 -16.39 14.14 -29.39
C HIS A 122 -15.49 12.90 -29.56
N SER A 123 -14.59 12.67 -28.59
CA SER A 123 -13.64 11.56 -28.65
C SER A 123 -14.36 10.23 -28.44
N THR A 124 -14.28 9.34 -29.42
CA THR A 124 -14.85 7.99 -29.38
C THR A 124 -13.84 6.90 -29.04
N GLY A 125 -12.56 7.27 -28.90
CA GLY A 125 -11.48 6.35 -28.52
C GLY A 125 -11.58 5.90 -27.06
N GLY A 126 -11.20 4.65 -26.79
CA GLY A 126 -11.15 4.10 -25.43
C GLY A 126 -10.31 4.97 -24.51
N GLY A 127 -10.79 5.19 -23.28
CA GLY A 127 -10.12 6.06 -22.32
C GLY A 127 -8.75 5.52 -21.93
N HIS A 128 -7.71 6.34 -22.08
CA HIS A 128 -6.43 6.09 -21.42
C HIS A 128 -6.63 6.17 -19.90
N LEU A 129 -5.99 5.26 -19.17
CA LEU A 129 -5.93 5.31 -17.72
C LEU A 129 -5.10 6.53 -17.32
N GLU A 130 -5.74 7.50 -16.67
CA GLU A 130 -5.08 8.69 -16.14
C GLU A 130 -4.71 8.44 -14.67
N PRO A 131 -3.45 8.66 -14.27
CA PRO A 131 -3.06 8.54 -12.86
C PRO A 131 -3.72 9.62 -12.00
N PRO A 132 -3.97 9.37 -10.71
CA PRO A 132 -4.48 10.39 -9.79
C PRO A 132 -3.56 11.62 -9.73
N ASP A 133 -4.14 12.82 -9.75
CA ASP A 133 -3.38 14.08 -9.73
C ASP A 133 -2.60 14.31 -8.42
N HIS A 134 -3.16 13.84 -7.30
CA HIS A 134 -2.68 14.16 -5.95
C HIS A 134 -2.57 12.94 -5.03
N PRO A 135 -1.68 11.98 -5.34
CA PRO A 135 -1.39 10.90 -4.40
C PRO A 135 -0.67 11.44 -3.17
N GLN A 136 -1.02 10.93 -2.00
CA GLN A 136 -0.45 11.33 -0.72
C GLN A 136 0.19 10.13 -0.04
N LEU A 137 1.37 10.35 0.54
CA LEU A 137 2.04 9.36 1.36
C LEU A 137 1.44 9.37 2.78
N ALA A 138 1.03 8.20 3.26
CA ALA A 138 0.64 7.95 4.64
C ALA A 138 1.72 7.13 5.35
N LEU A 139 2.13 7.52 6.55
CA LEU A 139 3.17 6.83 7.34
C LEU A 139 2.72 6.59 8.78
N ASN A 140 3.13 5.46 9.35
CA ASN A 140 2.98 5.17 10.77
C ASN A 140 4.36 5.18 11.46
N LEU A 141 4.59 6.21 12.28
CA LEU A 141 5.86 6.38 12.98
C LEU A 141 6.03 5.36 14.12
N ASN A 142 4.94 4.94 14.76
CA ASN A 142 4.98 3.90 15.79
C ASN A 142 5.41 2.56 15.19
N SER A 143 4.89 2.22 14.01
CA SER A 143 5.30 1.01 13.29
C SER A 143 6.76 1.10 12.87
N ALA A 144 7.21 2.26 12.37
CA ALA A 144 8.63 2.47 12.04
C ALA A 144 9.53 2.25 13.27
N GLU A 145 9.19 2.85 14.41
CA GLU A 145 9.92 2.67 15.67
C GLU A 145 9.91 1.21 16.14
N TYR A 146 8.74 0.55 16.12
CA TYR A 146 8.62 -0.87 16.50
C TYR A 146 9.47 -1.78 15.61
N LEU A 147 9.59 -1.45 14.32
CA LEU A 147 10.42 -2.16 13.35
C LEU A 147 11.91 -1.79 13.46
N GLY A 148 12.28 -0.84 14.34
CA GLY A 148 13.66 -0.36 14.48
C GLY A 148 14.12 0.48 13.28
N MET A 149 13.18 1.10 12.56
CA MET A 149 13.44 1.90 11.36
C MET A 149 13.48 3.39 11.69
N THR A 150 14.55 4.06 11.26
CA THR A 150 14.62 5.53 11.27
C THR A 150 14.20 6.05 9.90
N LEU A 151 13.05 6.73 9.83
CA LEU A 151 12.58 7.36 8.60
C LEU A 151 13.30 8.69 8.39
N ASN A 152 13.61 9.01 7.13
CA ASN A 152 14.21 10.29 6.75
C ASN A 152 13.23 11.43 7.05
N ALA A 153 13.70 12.52 7.67
CA ALA A 153 12.90 13.71 7.95
C ALA A 153 12.20 14.30 6.72
N GLU A 154 12.86 14.27 5.55
CA GLU A 154 12.26 14.69 4.28
C GLU A 154 11.08 13.82 3.87
N LEU A 155 11.17 12.51 4.11
CA LEU A 155 10.07 11.57 3.81
C LEU A 155 8.88 11.84 4.72
N ILE A 156 9.14 12.09 6.00
CA ILE A 156 8.10 12.46 6.99
C ILE A 156 7.44 13.77 6.56
N ARG A 157 8.22 14.78 6.16
CA ARG A 157 7.71 16.08 5.71
C ARG A 157 6.83 15.99 4.47
N LEU A 158 7.14 15.06 3.56
CA LEU A 158 6.34 14.81 2.35
C LEU A 158 5.07 14.00 2.61
N ALA A 159 4.93 13.38 3.79
CA ALA A 159 3.75 12.58 4.11
C ALA A 159 2.53 13.48 4.34
N GLY A 160 1.48 13.26 3.54
CA GLY A 160 0.19 13.93 3.72
C GLY A 160 -0.57 13.43 4.95
N HIS A 161 -0.28 12.20 5.40
CA HIS A 161 -0.84 11.63 6.62
C HIS A 161 0.25 11.00 7.50
N ILE A 162 0.27 11.38 8.77
CA ILE A 162 1.21 10.83 9.75
C ILE A 162 0.41 10.29 10.92
N TYR A 163 0.66 9.03 11.25
CA TYR A 163 0.07 8.33 12.37
C TYR A 163 1.13 8.10 13.46
N SER A 164 0.86 8.55 14.68
CA SER A 164 1.71 8.32 15.84
C SER A 164 0.91 8.35 17.16
N GLY A 165 1.55 8.07 18.30
CA GLY A 165 0.96 8.22 19.64
C GLY A 165 1.09 6.99 20.54
N HIS A 166 0.55 7.04 21.77
CA HIS A 166 0.62 5.94 22.73
C HIS A 166 -0.66 5.07 22.67
N GLY A 167 -0.52 3.75 22.42
CA GLY A 167 -1.64 2.78 22.40
C GLY A 167 -1.69 1.88 21.15
N PRO A 168 -2.64 0.94 21.04
CA PRO A 168 -2.72 -0.03 19.94
C PRO A 168 -3.21 0.57 18.60
N VAL A 169 -3.74 1.79 18.62
CA VAL A 169 -4.19 2.52 17.43
C VAL A 169 -3.49 3.87 17.42
N ALA A 170 -2.67 4.11 16.41
CA ALA A 170 -2.01 5.40 16.23
C ALA A 170 -3.07 6.47 15.88
N ARG A 171 -2.94 7.68 16.41
CA ARG A 171 -3.80 8.81 16.06
C ARG A 171 -3.15 9.56 14.90
N GLN A 172 -3.97 10.15 14.04
CA GLN A 172 -3.43 11.08 13.05
C GLN A 172 -2.89 12.30 13.80
N SER A 173 -1.60 12.59 13.63
CA SER A 173 -0.94 13.74 14.24
C SER A 173 -1.00 14.93 13.29
N ALA A 174 -1.25 16.13 13.82
CA ALA A 174 -1.12 17.34 13.02
C ALA A 174 0.36 17.59 12.69
N PRO A 175 0.69 18.16 11.52
CA PRO A 175 2.08 18.43 11.12
C PRO A 175 2.87 19.28 12.13
N SER A 176 2.19 20.12 12.92
CA SER A 176 2.78 20.99 13.95
C SER A 176 3.29 20.24 15.18
N ASP A 177 2.81 19.02 15.43
CA ASP A 177 3.08 18.30 16.67
C ASP A 177 4.32 17.39 16.57
N LEU A 178 4.96 17.38 15.40
CA LEU A 178 5.98 16.40 15.02
C LEU A 178 7.41 16.96 15.04
N ILE A 179 7.59 18.23 15.43
CA ILE A 179 8.90 18.87 15.59
C ILE A 179 8.89 19.65 16.91
N PRO A 180 9.77 19.35 17.88
CA PRO A 180 9.95 20.20 19.06
C PRO A 180 10.59 21.56 18.72
#